data_AF-G5K3P4-F1
#
_entry.id   AF-G5K3P4-F1
#
_cell.length_a   1.000
_cell.length_b   1.000
_cell.length_c   1.000
_cell.angle_alpha   90.00
_cell.angle_beta   90.00
_cell.angle_gamma   90.00
#
_symmetry.space_group_name_H-M   'P 1'
#
loop_
_entity.id
_entity.type
_entity.pdbx_description
1 polymer ?
#
loop_
_entity_poly.entity_id
_entity_poly.type
_entity_poly.pdbx_seq_one_letter_code
_entity_poly.pdbx_strand_id
1 'polypeptide(L)'
;MNDCSARFIEQLESALTANIRLHSVDSFVQTYKVNHPEEVVSSTKTIYRYIKEGVLAIKPIDLPKMVSIRKRSKKVMKTNKKTLGKSIEERPEYINDRSEFGHWEIDLVLGKKTKGEAVMFDFW
;
A
#
# COMPACT_ATOMS: atom_id res chain seq x y z
N MET A 1 -18.79 1.62 -25.09
CA MET A 1 -18.92 2.47 -23.89
C MET A 1 -20.18 1.98 -23.21
N ASN A 2 -20.08 0.93 -22.40
CA ASN A 2 -21.27 0.16 -22.03
C ASN A 2 -22.04 0.91 -20.92
N ASP A 3 -23.33 1.13 -21.19
CA ASP A 3 -24.42 1.55 -20.31
C ASP A 3 -24.20 2.86 -19.52
N CYS A 4 -23.54 3.86 -20.09
CA CYS A 4 -23.51 5.20 -19.49
C CYS A 4 -24.40 6.15 -20.27
N SER A 5 -25.24 6.93 -19.59
CA SER A 5 -26.08 7.93 -20.25
C SER A 5 -25.22 8.92 -21.05
N ALA A 6 -25.62 9.23 -22.28
CA ALA A 6 -24.89 10.19 -23.13
C ALA A 6 -24.89 11.60 -22.48
N ARG A 7 -26.01 11.97 -21.84
CA ARG A 7 -26.16 13.24 -21.12
C ARG A 7 -25.16 13.36 -19.98
N PHE A 8 -24.90 12.25 -19.27
CA PHE A 8 -23.90 12.22 -18.21
C PHE A 8 -22.50 12.51 -18.76
N ILE A 9 -22.13 11.92 -19.90
CA ILE A 9 -20.79 12.11 -20.48
C ILE A 9 -20.60 13.55 -20.95
N GLU A 10 -21.57 14.15 -21.64
CA GLU A 10 -21.51 15.54 -22.08
C GLU A 10 -21.38 16.51 -20.89
N GLN A 11 -22.17 16.31 -19.84
CA GLN A 11 -22.10 17.14 -18.63
C GLN A 11 -20.79 16.94 -17.86
N LEU A 12 -20.27 15.71 -17.82
CA LEU A 12 -18.97 15.40 -17.21
C LEU A 12 -17.84 16.12 -17.94
N GLU A 13 -17.84 16.08 -19.28
CA GLU A 13 -16.82 16.75 -20.10
C GLU A 13 -16.89 18.27 -19.96
N SER A 14 -18.09 18.85 -19.94
CA SER A 14 -18.30 20.27 -19.67
C SER A 14 -17.78 20.69 -18.29
N ALA A 15 -18.13 19.93 -17.24
CA ALA A 15 -17.75 20.23 -15.86
C ALA A 15 -16.24 20.14 -15.61
N LEU A 16 -15.54 19.23 -16.30
CA LEU A 16 -14.09 19.02 -16.12
C LEU A 16 -13.22 19.91 -17.02
N THR A 17 -13.78 20.38 -18.15
CA THR A 17 -13.13 21.32 -19.07
C THR A 17 -13.27 22.79 -18.64
N ALA A 18 -14.18 23.10 -17.72
CA ALA A 18 -14.41 24.46 -17.23
C ALA A 18 -13.15 25.12 -16.63
N ASN A 19 -12.95 26.43 -16.92
CA ASN A 19 -11.80 27.23 -16.47
C ASN A 19 -11.64 27.25 -14.94
N ILE A 20 -12.76 27.26 -14.20
CA ILE A 20 -12.77 27.10 -12.74
C ILE A 20 -13.33 25.71 -12.45
N ARG A 21 -12.45 24.78 -12.13
CA ARG A 21 -12.84 23.41 -11.79
C ARG A 21 -13.45 23.37 -10.40
N LEU A 22 -14.78 23.41 -10.35
CA LEU A 22 -15.54 23.30 -9.11
C LEU A 22 -15.60 21.86 -8.58
N HIS A 23 -15.63 20.88 -9.48
CA HIS A 23 -15.82 19.47 -9.14
C HIS A 23 -14.61 18.60 -9.50
N SER A 24 -14.30 17.64 -8.61
CA SER A 24 -13.51 16.46 -8.98
C SER A 24 -14.41 15.42 -9.65
N VAL A 25 -13.83 14.44 -10.37
CA VAL A 25 -14.59 13.30 -10.93
C VAL A 25 -15.44 12.63 -9.86
N ASP A 26 -14.87 12.43 -8.66
CA ASP A 26 -15.56 11.77 -7.56
C ASP A 26 -16.76 12.58 -7.06
N SER A 27 -16.57 13.90 -6.89
CA SER A 27 -17.63 14.82 -6.47
C SER A 27 -18.74 14.89 -7.52
N PHE A 28 -18.39 15.06 -8.79
CA PHE A 28 -19.36 15.16 -9.89
C PHE A 28 -20.23 13.91 -9.99
N VAL A 29 -19.63 12.72 -9.94
CA VAL A 29 -20.39 11.46 -10.02
C VAL A 29 -21.37 11.32 -8.86
N GLN A 30 -20.98 11.73 -7.65
CA GLN A 30 -21.86 11.67 -6.49
C GLN A 30 -23.01 12.67 -6.61
N THR A 31 -22.73 13.93 -6.95
CA THR A 31 -23.77 14.96 -7.12
C THR A 31 -24.73 14.60 -8.24
N TYR A 32 -24.21 14.08 -9.36
CA TYR A 32 -25.03 13.67 -10.50
C TYR A 32 -25.97 12.51 -10.15
N LYS A 33 -25.48 11.51 -9.42
CA LYS A 33 -26.31 10.39 -8.94
C LYS A 33 -27.43 10.81 -8.00
N VAL A 34 -27.19 11.84 -7.18
CA VAL A 34 -28.22 12.38 -6.28
C VAL A 34 -29.30 13.12 -7.07
N ASN A 35 -28.90 13.85 -8.11
CA ASN A 35 -29.83 14.64 -8.93
C ASN A 35 -30.59 13.79 -9.96
N HIS A 36 -30.04 12.64 -10.38
CA HIS A 36 -30.60 11.76 -11.41
C HIS A 36 -30.57 10.28 -10.95
N PRO A 37 -31.45 9.87 -10.01
CA PRO A 37 -31.48 8.50 -9.51
C PRO A 37 -31.94 7.47 -10.56
N GLU A 38 -32.68 7.89 -11.58
CA GLU A 38 -33.18 7.05 -12.68
C GLU A 38 -32.15 6.80 -13.80
N GLU A 39 -31.09 7.60 -13.88
CA GLU A 39 -30.08 7.46 -14.94
C GLU A 39 -28.99 6.45 -14.57
N VAL A 40 -28.54 5.68 -15.58
CA VAL A 40 -27.44 4.75 -15.42
C VAL A 40 -26.12 5.52 -15.46
N VAL A 41 -25.54 5.72 -14.27
CA VAL A 41 -24.29 6.47 -14.08
C VAL A 41 -23.13 5.51 -13.76
N SER A 42 -22.08 5.60 -14.57
CA SER A 42 -20.84 4.85 -14.36
C SER A 42 -20.18 5.16 -13.01
N SER A 43 -19.51 4.17 -12.42
CA SER A 43 -18.72 4.39 -11.20
C SER A 43 -17.49 5.26 -11.48
N THR A 44 -16.99 5.95 -10.44
CA THR A 44 -15.77 6.78 -10.53
C THR A 44 -14.58 5.99 -11.06
N LYS A 45 -14.40 4.75 -10.58
CA LYS A 45 -13.37 3.81 -11.07
C LYS A 45 -13.48 3.54 -12.57
N THR A 46 -14.70 3.43 -13.10
CA THR A 46 -14.92 3.24 -14.54
C THR A 46 -14.58 4.49 -15.34
N ILE A 47 -14.89 5.67 -14.84
CA ILE A 47 -14.52 6.93 -15.50
C ILE A 47 -13.00 7.10 -15.54
N TYR A 48 -12.30 6.90 -14.43
CA TYR A 48 -10.82 6.95 -14.42
C TYR A 48 -10.20 5.92 -15.37
N ARG A 49 -10.85 4.76 -15.56
CA ARG A 49 -10.42 3.76 -16.55
C ARG A 49 -10.62 4.27 -17.98
N TYR A 50 -11.78 4.82 -18.31
CA TYR A 50 -12.06 5.39 -19.64
C TYR A 50 -11.14 6.57 -20.00
N ILE A 51 -10.85 7.44 -19.04
CA ILE A 51 -9.87 8.53 -19.21
C ILE A 51 -8.47 7.96 -19.51
N LYS A 52 -8.08 6.89 -18.80
CA LYS A 52 -6.79 6.23 -19.01
C LYS A 52 -6.69 5.52 -20.36
N GLU A 53 -7.78 4.92 -20.81
CA GLU A 53 -7.90 4.23 -22.09
C GLU A 53 -8.08 5.22 -23.26
N GLY A 54 -8.31 6.51 -23.00
CA GLY A 54 -8.49 7.55 -24.02
C GLY A 54 -9.85 7.50 -24.71
N VAL A 55 -10.86 6.91 -24.06
CA VAL A 55 -12.23 6.79 -24.60
C VAL A 55 -13.02 8.09 -24.44
N LEU A 56 -12.64 8.92 -23.47
CA LEU A 56 -13.23 10.24 -23.21
C LEU A 56 -12.37 11.35 -23.83
N ALA A 57 -12.96 12.49 -24.17
CA ALA A 57 -12.21 13.64 -24.69
C ALA A 57 -11.22 14.22 -23.67
N ILE A 58 -11.42 13.91 -22.39
CA ILE A 58 -10.62 14.37 -21.26
C ILE A 58 -9.30 13.61 -21.19
N LYS A 59 -8.18 14.33 -21.15
CA LYS A 59 -6.86 13.70 -21.03
C LYS A 59 -6.48 13.51 -19.56
N PRO A 60 -5.65 12.50 -19.23
CA PRO A 60 -5.12 12.33 -17.88
C PRO A 60 -4.41 13.57 -17.33
N ILE A 61 -3.77 14.37 -18.19
CA ILE A 61 -3.11 15.64 -17.82
C ILE A 61 -4.09 16.69 -17.29
N ASP A 62 -5.35 16.59 -17.69
CA ASP A 62 -6.41 17.47 -17.23
C ASP A 62 -6.85 17.10 -15.81
N LEU A 63 -6.38 16.00 -15.22
CA LEU A 63 -6.72 15.60 -13.86
C LEU A 63 -5.49 15.64 -12.95
N PRO A 64 -5.33 16.68 -12.10
CA PRO A 64 -4.18 16.80 -11.20
C PRO A 64 -3.98 15.59 -10.29
N LYS A 65 -5.10 15.02 -9.80
CA LYS A 65 -5.13 13.82 -8.95
C LYS A 65 -4.64 12.57 -9.69
N MET A 66 -4.90 12.47 -11.00
CA MET A 66 -4.50 11.29 -11.78
C MET A 66 -3.00 11.29 -12.06
N VAL A 67 -2.42 12.47 -12.30
CA VAL A 67 -0.97 12.63 -12.55
C VAL A 67 -0.15 12.54 -11.26
N SER A 68 -0.69 12.97 -10.11
CA SER A 68 0.05 12.99 -8.84
C SER A 68 0.13 11.64 -8.12
N ILE A 69 -0.73 10.67 -8.45
CA ILE A 69 -0.71 9.35 -7.81
C ILE A 69 0.54 8.57 -8.23
N ARG A 70 1.52 8.48 -7.32
CA ARG A 70 2.69 7.59 -7.48
C ARG A 70 2.23 6.14 -7.54
N LYS A 71 2.69 5.40 -8.56
CA LYS A 71 2.45 3.96 -8.66
C LYS A 71 3.07 3.28 -7.44
N ARG A 72 2.26 2.57 -6.66
CA ARG A 72 2.75 1.79 -5.52
C ARG A 72 3.71 0.72 -6.06
N SER A 73 4.97 0.74 -5.60
CA SER A 73 5.95 -0.28 -5.98
C SER A 73 5.48 -1.65 -5.46
N LYS A 74 5.70 -2.70 -6.24
CA LYS A 74 5.45 -4.07 -5.76
C LYS A 74 6.34 -4.32 -4.55
N LYS A 75 5.77 -4.93 -3.50
CA LYS A 75 6.52 -5.32 -2.31
C LYS A 75 7.55 -6.37 -2.71
N VAL A 76 8.81 -5.96 -2.85
CA VAL A 76 9.92 -6.90 -3.06
C VAL A 76 10.17 -7.59 -1.73
N MET A 77 10.07 -8.92 -1.71
CA MET A 77 10.50 -9.72 -0.56
C MET A 77 12.02 -9.53 -0.42
N LYS A 78 12.44 -8.80 0.61
CA LYS A 78 13.86 -8.67 0.93
C LYS A 78 14.29 -9.96 1.65
N THR A 79 15.28 -10.65 1.10
CA THR A 79 16.00 -11.68 1.84
C THR A 79 16.81 -11.03 2.95
N ASN A 80 16.90 -11.69 4.11
CA ASN A 80 17.71 -11.20 5.22
C ASN A 80 19.18 -11.16 4.79
N LYS A 81 19.82 -9.99 4.88
CA LYS A 81 21.23 -9.80 4.52
C LYS A 81 22.20 -10.46 5.49
N LYS A 82 21.75 -10.76 6.71
CA LYS A 82 22.58 -11.33 7.77
C LYS A 82 22.18 -12.79 8.00
N THR A 83 23.17 -13.67 8.00
CA THR A 83 23.05 -15.01 8.56
C THR A 83 22.91 -14.87 10.08
N LEU A 84 21.87 -15.44 10.66
CA LEU A 84 21.80 -15.59 12.12
C LEU A 84 22.95 -16.54 12.55
N GLY A 85 23.50 -16.31 13.75
CA GLY A 85 24.59 -17.11 14.29
C GLY A 85 24.21 -18.60 14.43
N LYS A 86 25.22 -19.44 14.66
CA LYS A 86 25.03 -20.88 14.89
C LYS A 86 24.30 -21.14 16.22
N SER A 87 23.63 -22.29 16.32
CA SER A 87 22.97 -22.72 17.55
C SER A 87 23.99 -22.85 18.69
N ILE A 88 23.56 -22.58 19.92
CA ILE A 88 24.39 -22.75 21.13
C ILE A 88 24.83 -24.20 21.34
N GLU A 89 24.09 -25.16 20.78
CA GLU A 89 24.40 -26.60 20.82
C GLU A 89 25.62 -26.98 19.97
N GLU A 90 25.97 -26.15 18.97
CA GLU A 90 27.13 -26.40 18.10
C GLU A 90 28.44 -25.84 18.68
N ARG A 91 28.43 -25.33 19.91
CA ARG A 91 29.64 -24.76 20.53
C ARG A 91 30.60 -25.86 20.98
N PRO A 92 31.92 -25.65 20.82
CA PRO A 92 32.90 -26.65 21.20
C PRO A 92 33.00 -26.81 22.72
N GLU A 93 33.21 -28.05 23.15
CA GLU A 93 33.07 -28.49 24.54
C GLU A 93 34.07 -27.82 25.50
N TYR A 94 35.25 -27.43 25.00
CA TYR A 94 36.30 -26.75 25.77
C TYR A 94 35.87 -25.39 26.34
N ILE A 95 34.80 -24.78 25.80
CA ILE A 95 34.24 -23.52 26.32
C ILE A 95 33.50 -23.76 27.64
N ASN A 96 32.97 -24.97 27.87
CA ASN A 96 32.33 -25.33 29.14
C ASN A 96 33.31 -25.38 30.30
N ASP A 97 34.58 -25.64 30.04
CA ASP A 97 35.60 -25.80 31.08
C ASP A 97 35.99 -24.48 31.77
N ARG A 98 35.56 -23.33 31.21
CA ARG A 98 35.68 -21.97 31.80
C ARG A 98 37.05 -21.64 32.42
N SER A 99 38.12 -22.27 31.94
CA SER A 99 39.44 -22.22 32.61
C SER A 99 40.21 -20.93 32.35
N GLU A 100 39.75 -20.08 31.41
CA GLU A 100 40.41 -18.84 31.03
C GLU A 100 39.60 -17.60 31.45
N PHE A 101 40.23 -16.73 32.24
CA PHE A 101 39.67 -15.44 32.66
C PHE A 101 39.52 -14.49 31.47
N GLY A 102 38.33 -13.93 31.25
CA GLY A 102 38.05 -12.92 30.21
C GLY A 102 36.87 -13.22 29.28
N HIS A 103 36.22 -14.37 29.42
CA HIS A 103 35.01 -14.71 28.66
C HIS A 103 33.76 -14.25 29.42
N TRP A 104 33.05 -13.25 28.90
CA TRP A 104 31.73 -12.86 29.40
C TRP A 104 30.67 -13.44 28.47
N GLU A 105 29.94 -14.45 28.94
CA GLU A 105 28.83 -15.06 28.20
C GLU A 105 27.50 -14.41 28.60
N ILE A 106 26.63 -14.15 27.63
CA ILE A 106 25.26 -13.68 27.86
C ILE A 106 24.34 -14.71 27.22
N ASP A 107 23.68 -15.50 28.07
CA ASP A 107 22.72 -16.49 27.60
C ASP A 107 21.35 -15.84 27.34
N LEU A 108 20.76 -16.18 26.19
CA LEU A 108 19.41 -15.78 25.80
C LEU A 108 18.53 -17.02 25.74
N VAL A 109 17.75 -17.25 26.79
CA VAL A 109 16.78 -18.36 26.82
C VAL A 109 15.50 -17.93 26.12
N LEU A 110 15.21 -18.53 24.97
CA LEU A 110 13.95 -18.34 24.23
C LEU A 110 12.82 -19.13 24.91
N GLY A 111 11.99 -18.43 25.71
CA GLY A 111 10.72 -18.97 26.17
C GLY A 111 9.74 -19.27 25.01
N LYS A 112 8.83 -20.25 25.20
CA LYS A 112 7.79 -20.57 24.22
C LYS A 112 6.97 -19.31 23.87
N LYS A 113 6.95 -18.96 22.58
CA LYS A 113 6.50 -17.66 22.06
C LYS A 113 4.99 -17.41 22.21
N THR A 114 4.64 -16.33 22.90
CA THR A 114 3.42 -15.53 22.67
C THR A 114 3.84 -14.08 22.40
N LYS A 115 3.21 -13.43 21.41
CA LYS A 115 3.61 -12.11 20.89
C LYS A 115 3.72 -11.05 22.01
N GLY A 116 4.93 -10.54 22.25
CA GLY A 116 5.21 -9.45 23.21
C GLY A 116 6.33 -9.81 24.19
N GLU A 117 7.46 -10.27 23.66
CA GLU A 117 8.49 -11.08 24.33
C GLU A 117 9.04 -10.47 25.63
N ALA A 118 8.87 -11.19 26.75
CA ALA A 118 9.74 -11.06 27.92
C ALA A 118 10.98 -11.93 27.68
N VAL A 119 12.15 -11.28 27.67
CA VAL A 119 13.45 -11.92 27.54
C VAL A 119 14.06 -11.97 28.94
N MET A 120 14.37 -13.17 29.43
CA MET A 120 15.06 -13.34 30.70
C MET A 120 16.54 -13.51 30.41
N PHE A 121 17.35 -12.64 31.01
CA PHE A 121 18.80 -12.78 31.06
C PHE A 121 19.13 -13.48 32.37
N ASP A 122 19.81 -14.61 32.30
CA ASP A 122 20.43 -15.20 33.47
C ASP A 122 21.93 -14.91 33.44
N PHE A 123 22.49 -14.61 34.60
CA PHE A 123 23.92 -14.34 34.78
C PHE A 123 24.46 -15.37 35.77
N TRP A 124 25.52 -16.10 35.39
CA TRP A 124 26.28 -17.00 36.25
C TRP A 124 27.76 -16.63 36.24
#